data_AF-A0A7Z9LIF3-F1
#
_entry.id   AF-A0A7Z9LIF3-F1
#
_cell.length_a   1.000
_cell.length_b   1.000
_cell.length_c   1.000
_cell.angle_alpha   90.00
_cell.angle_beta   90.00
_cell.angle_gamma   90.00
#
_symmetry.space_group_name_H-M   'P 1'
#
loop_
_entity.id
_entity.type
_entity.pdbx_description
1 polymer ?
#
loop_
_entity_poly.entity_id
_entity_poly.type
_entity_poly.pdbx_seq_one_letter_code
_entity_poly.pdbx_strand_id
1 'polypeptide(L)'
;ATLLKATKRGGAVASTGLVDSADLPTSVFPFILRGVSLLGIDSGFTPTELRREIWNKLAGDWKLSQLGQLKIDCNLEGLDPEIDKILAGGQRGRVVVDLQ
;
A
#
# COMPACT_ATOMS: atom_id res chain seq x y z
N ALA A 1 -6.56 4.20 -13.86
CA ALA A 1 -7.36 3.12 -14.48
C ALA A 1 -6.57 2.14 -15.39
N THR A 2 -5.34 2.45 -15.81
CA THR A 2 -4.55 1.59 -16.73
C THR A 2 -4.42 0.14 -16.25
N LEU A 3 -4.19 -0.06 -14.95
CA LEU A 3 -4.10 -1.41 -14.36
C LEU A 3 -5.36 -2.25 -14.65
N LEU A 4 -6.57 -1.72 -14.42
CA LEU A 4 -7.82 -2.41 -14.71
C LEU A 4 -7.92 -2.86 -16.18
N LYS A 5 -7.43 -2.04 -17.11
CA LYS A 5 -7.40 -2.37 -18.54
C LYS A 5 -6.34 -3.40 -18.90
N ALA A 6 -5.23 -3.48 -18.14
CA ALA A 6 -4.13 -4.41 -18.40
C ALA A 6 -4.27 -5.74 -17.65
N THR A 7 -5.11 -5.82 -16.61
CA THR A 7 -5.30 -7.03 -15.81
C THR A 7 -5.81 -8.20 -16.66
N LYS A 8 -5.23 -9.39 -16.43
CA LYS A 8 -5.63 -10.65 -17.09
C LYS A 8 -7.07 -11.01 -16.72
N ARG A 9 -7.70 -11.84 -17.54
CA ARG A 9 -9.07 -12.34 -17.31
C ARG A 9 -9.17 -13.00 -15.93
N GLY A 10 -10.17 -12.62 -15.13
CA GLY A 10 -10.41 -13.07 -13.76
C GLY A 10 -9.50 -12.44 -12.70
N GLY A 11 -8.63 -11.49 -13.05
CA GLY A 11 -7.70 -10.87 -12.11
C GLY A 11 -8.32 -9.77 -11.24
N ALA A 12 -7.61 -9.39 -10.17
CA ALA A 12 -8.03 -8.32 -9.27
C ALA A 12 -6.97 -7.20 -9.17
N VAL A 13 -7.45 -5.97 -8.95
CA VAL A 13 -6.63 -4.80 -8.63
C VAL A 13 -7.03 -4.30 -7.25
N ALA A 14 -6.08 -4.24 -6.31
CA ALA A 14 -6.29 -3.65 -4.99
C ALA A 14 -6.01 -2.13 -5.04
N SER A 15 -6.96 -1.32 -4.57
CA SER A 15 -6.86 0.14 -4.47
C SER A 15 -6.66 0.54 -3.01
N THR A 16 -5.54 1.19 -2.71
CA THR A 16 -5.08 1.47 -1.33
C THR A 16 -4.79 2.94 -1.07
N GLY A 17 -4.88 3.84 -2.06
CA GLY A 17 -4.51 5.25 -1.88
C GLY A 17 -4.82 6.12 -3.10
N LEU A 18 -4.60 7.43 -2.94
CA LEU A 18 -4.98 8.48 -3.90
C LEU A 18 -3.89 9.54 -4.09
N VAL A 19 -2.60 9.13 -4.09
CA VAL A 19 -1.45 10.05 -4.16
C VAL A 19 -1.53 11.01 -5.35
N ASP A 20 -2.00 10.52 -6.50
CA ASP A 20 -2.13 11.31 -7.73
C ASP A 20 -3.52 11.96 -7.87
N SER A 21 -4.60 11.18 -7.70
CA SER A 21 -5.97 11.69 -7.81
C SER A 21 -6.98 10.73 -7.15
N ALA A 22 -8.13 11.27 -6.74
CA ALA A 22 -9.31 10.52 -6.34
C ALA A 22 -10.16 10.05 -7.53
N ASP A 23 -9.94 10.63 -8.72
CA ASP A 23 -10.70 10.28 -9.92
C ASP A 23 -10.25 8.95 -10.52
N LEU A 24 -11.22 8.14 -10.95
CA LEU A 24 -10.98 6.87 -11.63
C LEU A 24 -11.64 6.83 -13.01
N PRO A 25 -11.03 7.44 -14.05
CA PRO A 25 -11.58 7.41 -15.39
C PRO A 25 -11.46 6.01 -16.00
N THR A 26 -12.56 5.25 -15.97
CA THR A 26 -12.63 3.86 -16.44
C THR A 26 -13.93 3.58 -17.20
N SER A 27 -14.07 2.38 -17.76
CA SER A 27 -15.31 1.88 -18.36
C SER A 27 -15.67 0.51 -17.79
N VAL A 28 -16.87 0.01 -18.13
CA VAL A 28 -17.37 -1.30 -17.67
C VAL A 28 -16.69 -2.49 -18.36
N PHE A 29 -16.00 -2.30 -19.49
CA PHE A 29 -15.51 -3.40 -20.33
C PHE A 29 -14.52 -4.36 -19.65
N PRO A 30 -13.54 -3.92 -18.82
CA PRO A 30 -12.66 -4.85 -18.12
C PRO A 30 -13.41 -5.78 -17.16
N PHE A 31 -14.49 -5.28 -16.54
CA PHE A 31 -15.30 -6.05 -15.59
C PHE A 31 -16.16 -7.08 -16.32
N ILE A 32 -16.94 -6.66 -17.31
CA ILE A 32 -17.93 -7.55 -17.94
C ILE A 32 -17.34 -8.51 -18.98
N LEU A 33 -16.27 -8.14 -19.68
CA LEU A 33 -15.68 -8.99 -20.74
C LEU A 33 -14.51 -9.85 -20.24
N ARG A 34 -13.88 -9.44 -19.13
CA ARG A 34 -12.72 -10.12 -18.56
C ARG A 34 -12.89 -10.51 -17.10
N GLY A 35 -13.99 -10.18 -16.43
CA GLY A 35 -14.18 -10.55 -15.02
C GLY A 35 -13.12 -9.95 -14.11
N VAL A 36 -12.60 -8.76 -14.44
CA VAL A 36 -11.63 -8.07 -13.57
C VAL A 36 -12.35 -7.50 -12.35
N SER A 37 -11.75 -7.56 -11.16
CA SER A 37 -12.28 -6.94 -9.93
C SER A 37 -11.44 -5.74 -9.49
N LEU A 38 -12.10 -4.71 -8.97
CA LEU A 38 -11.48 -3.62 -8.23
C LEU A 38 -11.80 -3.79 -6.74
N LEU A 39 -10.78 -3.98 -5.91
CA LEU A 39 -10.92 -4.24 -4.47
C LEU A 39 -10.48 -2.99 -3.69
N GLY A 40 -11.39 -2.39 -2.93
CA GLY A 40 -11.06 -1.31 -2.01
C GLY A 40 -10.44 -1.87 -0.73
N ILE A 41 -9.29 -1.35 -0.33
CA ILE A 41 -8.59 -1.77 0.89
C ILE A 41 -8.64 -0.63 1.91
N ASP A 42 -9.24 -0.90 3.07
CA ASP A 42 -9.19 -0.01 4.23
C ASP A 42 -8.35 -0.64 5.36
N SER A 43 -7.36 0.12 5.82
CA SER A 43 -6.51 -0.24 6.96
C SER A 43 -6.88 0.49 8.26
N GLY A 44 -7.68 1.57 8.17
CA GLY A 44 -8.06 2.41 9.30
C GLY A 44 -9.01 1.69 10.25
N PHE A 45 -10.06 1.06 9.71
CA PHE A 45 -11.10 0.40 10.50
C PHE A 45 -11.08 -1.13 10.39
N THR A 46 -9.97 -1.74 9.94
CA THR A 46 -9.85 -3.19 9.85
C THR A 46 -10.14 -3.86 11.20
N PRO A 47 -11.09 -4.82 11.27
CA PRO A 47 -11.41 -5.54 12.50
C PRO A 47 -10.18 -6.17 13.16
N THR A 48 -10.13 -6.15 14.49
CA THR A 48 -8.97 -6.65 15.26
C THR A 48 -8.62 -8.09 14.95
N GLU A 49 -9.60 -8.96 14.74
CA GLU A 49 -9.36 -10.37 14.42
C GLU A 49 -8.62 -10.52 13.08
N LEU A 50 -9.12 -9.88 12.04
CA LEU A 50 -8.49 -9.86 10.72
C LEU A 50 -7.09 -9.20 10.78
N ARG A 51 -6.94 -8.11 11.53
CA ARG A 51 -5.65 -7.44 11.74
C ARG A 51 -4.63 -8.41 12.33
N ARG A 52 -4.99 -9.15 13.38
CA ARG A 52 -4.11 -10.14 14.01
C ARG A 52 -3.75 -11.27 13.06
N GLU A 53 -4.70 -11.78 12.29
CA GLU A 53 -4.44 -12.82 11.30
C GLU A 53 -3.38 -12.36 10.28
N ILE A 54 -3.54 -11.16 9.72
CA ILE A 54 -2.61 -10.59 8.74
C ILE A 54 -1.22 -10.39 9.37
N TRP A 55 -1.15 -9.86 10.60
CA TRP A 55 0.13 -9.67 11.29
C TRP A 55 0.85 -10.98 11.58
N ASN A 56 0.12 -12.05 11.94
CA ASN A 56 0.71 -13.38 12.12
C ASN A 56 1.32 -13.90 10.81
N LYS A 57 0.64 -13.70 9.68
CA LYS A 57 1.19 -14.06 8.36
C LYS A 57 2.44 -13.24 8.03
N LEU A 58 2.40 -11.92 8.24
CA LEU A 58 3.54 -11.02 8.00
C LEU A 58 4.75 -11.31 8.89
N ALA A 59 4.53 -11.84 10.09
CA ALA A 59 5.60 -12.27 10.99
C ALA A 59 6.16 -13.67 10.63
N GLY A 60 5.36 -14.51 9.97
CA GLY A 60 5.70 -15.87 9.56
C GLY A 60 5.83 -16.01 8.05
N ASP A 61 4.90 -16.73 7.43
CA ASP A 61 4.97 -17.19 6.03
C ASP A 61 5.11 -16.06 4.99
N TRP A 62 4.66 -14.84 5.31
CA TRP A 62 4.74 -13.68 4.42
C TRP A 62 5.86 -12.71 4.80
N LYS A 63 6.73 -13.09 5.74
CA LYS A 63 7.83 -12.23 6.18
C LYS A 63 8.80 -11.95 5.04
N LEU A 64 8.96 -10.66 4.73
CA LEU A 64 9.93 -10.21 3.75
C LEU A 64 11.35 -10.38 4.29
N SER A 65 12.21 -11.04 3.52
CA SER A 65 13.60 -11.32 3.92
C SER A 65 14.49 -10.06 3.97
N GLN A 66 14.13 -9.01 3.23
CA GLN A 66 14.96 -7.82 3.03
C GLN A 66 14.36 -6.54 3.67
N LEU A 67 13.60 -6.68 4.76
CA LEU A 67 12.99 -5.51 5.45
C LEU A 67 14.02 -4.43 5.84
N GLY A 68 15.22 -4.84 6.25
CA GLY A 68 16.28 -3.90 6.61
C GLY A 68 16.73 -2.99 5.47
N GLN A 69 16.58 -3.41 4.20
CA GLN A 69 16.92 -2.58 3.04
C GLN A 69 15.85 -1.52 2.73
N LEU A 70 14.62 -1.70 3.24
CA LEU A 70 13.55 -0.71 3.12
C LEU A 70 13.64 0.35 4.21
N LYS A 71 14.32 0.04 5.32
CA LYS A 71 14.40 0.88 6.50
C LYS A 71 15.31 2.09 6.26
N ILE A 72 14.85 3.25 6.70
CA ILE A 72 15.65 4.46 6.90
C ILE A 72 15.56 4.80 8.37
N ASP A 73 16.69 4.82 9.06
CA ASP A 73 16.76 5.18 10.47
C ASP A 73 16.63 6.69 10.66
N CYS A 74 15.82 7.09 11.64
CA CYS A 74 15.55 8.49 11.98
C CYS A 74 15.33 8.59 13.49
N ASN A 75 15.86 9.62 14.14
CA ASN A 75 15.48 9.96 15.51
C ASN A 75 14.40 11.04 15.50
N LEU A 76 13.87 11.40 16.68
CA LEU A 76 12.80 12.39 16.76
C LEU A 76 13.26 13.78 16.27
N GLU A 77 14.51 14.16 16.50
CA GLU A 77 15.08 15.44 16.05
C GLU A 77 15.21 15.53 14.52
N GLY A 78 15.36 14.38 13.84
CA GLY A 78 15.48 14.27 12.39
C GLY A 78 14.16 14.04 11.66
N LEU A 79 13.02 14.08 12.36
CA LEU A 79 11.73 13.67 11.81
C LEU A 79 11.15 14.71 10.83
N ASP A 80 11.22 16.00 11.16
CA ASP A 80 10.59 17.07 10.34
C ASP A 80 11.05 17.05 8.87
N PRO A 81 12.36 16.95 8.55
CA PRO A 81 12.81 16.85 7.16
C PRO A 81 12.29 15.60 6.42
N GLU A 82 12.09 14.49 7.12
CA GLU A 82 11.54 13.27 6.50
C GLU A 82 10.02 13.37 6.27
N ILE A 83 9.29 14.12 7.10
CA ILE A 83 7.88 14.48 6.88
C ILE A 83 7.73 15.34 5.61
N ASP A 84 8.53 16.38 5.47
CA ASP A 84 8.49 17.24 4.28
C ASP A 84 8.78 16.44 3.00
N LYS A 85 9.75 15.53 3.08
CA LYS A 85 10.15 14.66 1.97
C LYS A 85 9.08 13.66 1.56
N ILE A 86 8.34 13.05 2.50
CA ILE A 86 7.23 12.14 2.14
C ILE A 86 6.06 12.90 1.51
N LEU A 87 5.75 14.11 2.01
CA LEU A 87 4.69 14.97 1.44
C LEU A 87 5.03 15.44 0.03
N ALA A 88 6.31 15.72 -0.25
CA ALA A 88 6.79 16.05 -1.59
C ALA A 88 6.90 14.82 -2.52
N GLY A 89 6.58 13.60 -2.05
CA GLY A 89 6.70 12.36 -2.82
C GLY A 89 8.15 11.90 -3.08
N GLY A 90 9.13 12.47 -2.36
CA GLY A 90 10.57 12.20 -2.52
C GLY A 90 11.10 11.03 -1.70
N GLN A 91 10.24 10.36 -0.93
CA GLN A 91 10.65 9.27 -0.04
C GLN A 91 10.62 7.92 -0.77
N ARG A 92 11.69 7.14 -0.59
CA ARG A 92 11.77 5.73 -0.99
C ARG A 92 12.06 4.86 0.22
N GLY A 93 11.28 3.79 0.41
CA GLY A 93 11.41 2.92 1.58
C GLY A 93 10.46 3.32 2.71
N ARG A 94 10.91 3.11 3.96
CA ARG A 94 10.16 3.34 5.18
C ARG A 94 11.07 3.93 6.25
N VAL A 95 10.78 5.15 6.68
CA VAL A 95 11.41 5.74 7.85
C VAL A 95 10.91 5.04 9.11
N VAL A 96 11.85 4.62 9.95
CA VAL A 96 11.60 4.04 11.27
C VAL A 96 12.19 5.01 12.28
N VAL A 97 11.31 5.56 13.11
CA VAL A 97 11.68 6.54 14.14
C VAL A 97 12.09 5.79 15.40
N ASP A 98 13.33 5.98 15.83
CA ASP A 98 13.81 5.54 17.14
C ASP A 98 13.39 6.55 18.20
N LEU A 99 12.82 6.05 19.30
CA LEU A 99 12.29 6.82 20.43
C LEU A 99 13.12 6.66 21.70
N GLN A 100 14.23 5.91 21.62
CA GLN A 100 15.13 5.64 22.75
C GLN A 100 16.19 6.73 22.94
#